data_AF-A0A963UZJ3-F1
#
_entry.id   AF-A0A963UZJ3-F1
#
_cell.length_a   1.000
_cell.length_b   1.000
_cell.length_c   1.000
_cell.angle_alpha   90.00
_cell.angle_beta   90.00
_cell.angle_gamma   90.00
#
_symmetry.space_group_name_H-M   'P 1'
#
loop_
_entity.id
_entity.type
_entity.pdbx_description
1 polymer ?
#
loop_
_entity_poly.entity_id
_entity_poly.type
_entity_poly.pdbx_seq_one_letter_code
_entity_poly.pdbx_strand_id
1 'polypeptide(L)'
;MARDPRTGVQIENDPMAEVDFSDPDYRAFLREEARIETHRERVSDGLHRAAGILQAETQGIAAEENRIRQAETGPAPTRADMRNEVTSWMSEVGDKMGRLSPADQAELKPAFTRIATDALKLLGDDRAAELTGQPPRTELYRTAVREGEVRQGAEATPISREDRDTLMKALTREADSIGLKAEDLDQRLSRGAAHAQEERGWIRADVAVAAKTNGLNFDDPAERSQAARFVDRFYDKAAHLLAEARAVEVEAPDERLRQTLTAMTKIEAEHGKVAFDNDASARAFAEDMKARYGESVMEDLARGKTDRLAGDFADPGERRQIARAVIAVSAAHEEIGVSRSVSDRDRDAQTDPKEAAILQGIQAEIKRLRAEGYSRAYISERSADIEGAVVARID
;
A
#
# COMPACT_ATOMS: atom_id res chain seq x y z
N MET A 1 -42.66 -27.73 33.23
CA MET A 1 -41.59 -28.74 33.04
C MET A 1 -42.21 -29.97 32.43
N ALA A 2 -41.96 -30.22 31.13
CA ALA A 2 -42.59 -31.31 30.39
C ALA A 2 -41.59 -32.46 30.18
N ARG A 3 -41.98 -33.69 30.53
CA ARG A 3 -41.22 -34.92 30.26
C ARG A 3 -41.77 -35.57 28.99
N ASP A 4 -40.88 -36.15 28.18
CA ASP A 4 -41.27 -37.02 27.06
C ASP A 4 -41.97 -38.28 27.62
N PRO A 5 -43.24 -38.53 27.27
CA PRO A 5 -44.01 -39.66 27.81
C PRO A 5 -43.57 -41.04 27.28
N ARG A 6 -42.60 -41.13 26.35
CA ARG A 6 -42.18 -42.41 25.76
C ARG A 6 -40.86 -42.96 26.28
N THR A 7 -39.98 -42.10 26.80
CA THR A 7 -38.61 -42.51 27.13
C THR A 7 -38.23 -42.21 28.58
N GLY A 8 -38.95 -41.34 29.28
CA GLY A 8 -38.71 -41.05 30.69
C GLY A 8 -37.37 -40.37 31.00
N VAL A 9 -36.55 -40.07 29.99
CA VAL A 9 -35.25 -39.40 30.12
C VAL A 9 -35.49 -37.89 30.18
N GLN A 10 -34.86 -37.23 31.16
CA GLN A 10 -34.79 -35.77 31.17
C GLN A 10 -33.81 -35.33 30.08
N ILE A 11 -34.32 -34.63 29.06
CA ILE A 11 -33.48 -33.97 28.06
C ILE A 11 -32.92 -32.70 28.73
N GLU A 12 -31.74 -32.83 29.32
CA GLU A 12 -30.92 -31.70 29.75
C GLU A 12 -30.25 -31.10 28.50
N ASN A 13 -30.57 -29.82 28.24
CA ASN A 13 -29.92 -28.93 27.28
C ASN A 13 -29.80 -29.46 25.83
N ASP A 14 -30.87 -29.31 25.07
CA ASP A 14 -30.77 -29.27 23.60
C ASP A 14 -30.25 -27.89 23.17
N PRO A 15 -29.01 -27.75 22.68
CA PRO A 15 -28.42 -26.47 22.27
C PRO A 15 -29.12 -25.85 21.04
N MET A 16 -30.07 -26.56 20.41
CA MET A 16 -30.86 -26.06 19.29
C MET A 16 -32.22 -25.47 19.70
N ALA A 17 -32.62 -25.56 20.97
CA ALA A 17 -33.91 -25.08 21.44
C ALA A 17 -34.02 -23.54 21.55
N GLU A 18 -32.88 -22.83 21.53
CA GLU A 18 -32.80 -21.36 21.62
C GLU A 18 -32.46 -20.66 20.30
N VAL A 19 -32.34 -21.40 19.19
CA VAL A 19 -32.07 -20.78 17.89
C VAL A 19 -33.36 -20.17 17.35
N ASP A 20 -33.44 -18.84 17.35
CA ASP A 20 -34.52 -18.13 16.70
C ASP A 20 -34.34 -18.20 15.17
N PHE A 21 -35.01 -19.18 14.54
CA PHE A 21 -35.01 -19.36 13.09
C PHE A 21 -35.64 -18.19 12.31
N SER A 22 -36.26 -17.22 13.00
CA SER A 22 -36.76 -15.98 12.42
C SER A 22 -35.76 -14.83 12.45
N ASP A 23 -34.61 -15.00 13.13
CA ASP A 23 -33.51 -14.03 13.20
C ASP A 23 -32.96 -13.71 11.78
N PRO A 24 -32.98 -12.45 11.35
CA PRO A 24 -32.44 -12.01 10.06
C PRO A 24 -30.98 -12.42 9.82
N ASP A 25 -30.15 -12.42 10.87
CA ASP A 25 -28.72 -12.73 10.78
C ASP A 25 -28.49 -14.24 10.64
N TYR A 26 -29.30 -15.06 11.32
CA TYR A 26 -29.29 -16.51 11.14
C TYR A 26 -29.79 -16.91 9.74
N ARG A 27 -30.80 -16.22 9.20
CA ARG A 27 -31.25 -16.42 7.82
C ARG A 27 -30.24 -15.93 6.79
N ALA A 28 -29.45 -14.91 7.09
CA ALA A 28 -28.34 -14.47 6.26
C ALA A 28 -27.21 -15.50 6.26
N PHE A 29 -26.85 -16.04 7.43
CA PHE A 29 -25.88 -17.12 7.59
C PHE A 29 -26.29 -18.39 6.81
N LEU A 30 -27.54 -18.85 6.95
CA LEU A 30 -28.04 -20.02 6.21
C LEU A 30 -28.11 -19.81 4.69
N ARG A 31 -28.36 -18.58 4.23
CA ARG A 31 -28.30 -18.26 2.79
C ARG A 31 -26.87 -18.27 2.26
N GLU A 32 -25.90 -17.88 3.08
CA GLU A 32 -24.50 -17.88 2.72
C GLU A 32 -23.93 -19.30 2.74
N GLU A 33 -24.24 -20.10 3.77
CA GLU A 33 -23.98 -21.54 3.81
C GLU A 33 -24.58 -22.27 2.61
N ALA A 34 -25.85 -22.02 2.27
CA ALA A 34 -26.48 -22.62 1.09
C ALA A 34 -25.80 -22.20 -0.23
N ARG A 35 -25.28 -20.96 -0.33
CA ARG A 35 -24.52 -20.50 -1.49
C ARG A 35 -23.15 -21.16 -1.58
N ILE A 36 -22.48 -21.36 -0.45
CA ILE A 36 -21.20 -22.05 -0.35
C ILE A 36 -21.39 -23.52 -0.75
N GLU A 37 -22.45 -24.17 -0.28
CA GLU A 37 -22.75 -25.56 -0.62
C GLU A 37 -23.14 -25.71 -2.10
N THR A 38 -23.98 -24.81 -2.64
CA THR A 38 -24.30 -24.76 -4.07
C THR A 38 -23.06 -24.47 -4.94
N HIS A 39 -22.05 -23.80 -4.38
CA HIS A 39 -20.78 -23.55 -5.07
C HIS A 39 -19.86 -24.78 -5.03
N ARG A 40 -19.78 -25.46 -3.87
CA ARG A 40 -19.07 -26.74 -3.72
C ARG A 40 -19.65 -27.83 -4.62
N GLU A 41 -20.97 -27.93 -4.69
CA GLU A 41 -21.67 -28.89 -5.53
C GLU A 41 -21.41 -28.60 -7.02
N ARG A 42 -21.46 -27.34 -7.46
CA ARG A 42 -21.10 -26.96 -8.84
C ARG A 42 -19.64 -27.23 -9.20
N VAL A 43 -18.72 -27.04 -8.26
CA VAL A 43 -17.29 -27.35 -8.45
C VAL A 43 -17.07 -28.86 -8.52
N SER A 44 -17.70 -29.63 -7.62
CA SER A 44 -17.69 -31.10 -7.63
C SER A 44 -18.27 -31.68 -8.93
N ASP A 45 -19.38 -31.13 -9.39
CA ASP A 45 -20.03 -31.49 -10.66
C ASP A 45 -19.17 -31.15 -11.88
N GLY A 46 -18.47 -30.00 -11.84
CA GLY A 46 -17.51 -29.62 -12.87
C GLY A 46 -16.35 -30.61 -12.96
N LEU A 47 -15.82 -31.04 -11.81
CA LEU A 47 -14.74 -32.02 -11.71
C LEU A 47 -15.20 -33.42 -12.11
N HIS A 48 -16.41 -33.85 -11.75
CA HIS A 48 -16.99 -35.13 -12.19
C HIS A 48 -17.24 -35.17 -13.71
N ARG A 49 -17.69 -34.06 -14.30
CA ARG A 49 -17.85 -33.95 -15.76
C ARG A 49 -16.51 -34.02 -16.48
N ALA A 50 -15.49 -33.31 -15.99
CA ALA A 50 -14.15 -33.36 -16.55
C ALA A 50 -13.55 -34.78 -16.46
N ALA A 51 -13.71 -35.46 -15.32
CA ALA A 51 -13.29 -36.85 -15.15
C ALA A 51 -14.04 -37.82 -16.08
N GLY A 52 -15.36 -37.64 -16.27
CA GLY A 52 -16.18 -38.46 -17.17
C GLY A 52 -15.81 -38.28 -18.65
N ILE A 53 -15.47 -37.07 -19.08
CA ILE A 53 -15.03 -36.78 -20.46
C ILE A 53 -13.68 -37.47 -20.75
N LEU A 54 -12.75 -37.46 -19.79
CA LEU A 54 -11.44 -38.08 -19.94
C LEU A 54 -11.47 -39.62 -19.84
N GLN A 55 -12.43 -40.17 -19.09
CA GLN A 55 -12.70 -41.60 -19.05
C GLN A 55 -13.38 -42.10 -20.35
N ALA A 56 -14.16 -41.25 -21.02
CA ALA A 56 -14.75 -41.51 -22.33
C ALA A 56 -13.71 -41.49 -23.47
N GLU A 57 -12.67 -40.66 -23.39
CA GLU A 57 -11.57 -40.65 -24.38
C GLU A 57 -10.63 -41.86 -24.29
N THR A 58 -10.63 -42.58 -23.16
CA THR A 58 -9.77 -43.75 -22.93
C THR A 58 -10.43 -45.09 -23.27
N GLN A 59 -11.75 -45.13 -23.53
CA GLN A 59 -12.45 -46.37 -23.89
C GLN A 59 -13.29 -46.18 -25.16
N GLY A 60 -12.92 -46.93 -26.22
CA GLY A 60 -13.38 -46.78 -27.61
C GLY A 60 -14.85 -47.09 -27.93
N ILE A 61 -15.78 -46.90 -27.00
CA ILE A 61 -17.24 -46.99 -27.25
C ILE A 61 -17.90 -45.60 -27.13
N ALA A 62 -17.33 -44.66 -26.38
CA ALA A 62 -17.86 -43.30 -26.23
C ALA A 62 -17.52 -42.36 -27.41
N ALA A 63 -16.57 -42.73 -28.27
CA ALA A 63 -16.19 -41.94 -29.45
C ALA A 63 -17.31 -41.85 -30.51
N GLU A 64 -18.20 -42.85 -30.56
CA GLU A 64 -19.33 -42.86 -31.50
C GLU A 64 -20.54 -42.10 -30.92
N GLU A 65 -20.77 -42.16 -29.60
CA GLU A 65 -21.76 -41.31 -28.92
C GLU A 65 -21.37 -39.82 -28.97
N ASN A 66 -20.07 -39.51 -28.90
CA ASN A 66 -19.56 -38.14 -29.03
C ASN A 66 -19.79 -37.57 -30.44
N ARG A 67 -19.73 -38.39 -31.49
CA ARG A 67 -20.06 -37.97 -32.86
C ARG A 67 -21.53 -37.60 -33.02
N ILE A 68 -22.43 -38.36 -32.40
CA ILE A 68 -23.87 -38.10 -32.45
C ILE A 68 -24.20 -36.82 -31.63
N ARG A 69 -23.52 -36.61 -30.49
CA ARG A 69 -23.69 -35.40 -29.66
C ARG A 69 -23.05 -34.13 -30.27
N GLN A 70 -21.94 -34.26 -31.00
CA GLN A 70 -21.29 -33.16 -31.74
C GLN A 70 -22.17 -32.59 -32.87
N ALA A 71 -23.16 -33.35 -33.35
CA ALA A 71 -24.13 -32.86 -34.32
C ALA A 71 -25.17 -31.88 -33.71
N GLU A 72 -25.30 -31.83 -32.37
CA GLU A 72 -26.33 -31.05 -31.66
C GLU A 72 -25.77 -29.86 -30.85
N THR A 73 -24.52 -29.89 -30.38
CA THR A 73 -23.96 -28.86 -29.47
C THR A 73 -22.76 -28.06 -30.01
N GLY A 74 -22.37 -28.26 -31.27
CA GLY A 74 -21.18 -27.60 -31.86
C GLY A 74 -19.88 -28.35 -31.55
N PRO A 75 -18.73 -27.86 -32.07
CA PRO A 75 -17.45 -28.57 -31.97
C PRO A 75 -17.01 -28.74 -30.51
N ALA A 76 -16.41 -29.89 -30.21
CA ALA A 76 -15.85 -30.17 -28.89
C ALA A 76 -14.76 -29.13 -28.53
N PRO A 77 -14.68 -28.70 -27.26
CA PRO A 77 -13.66 -27.76 -26.81
C PRO A 77 -12.26 -28.32 -27.07
N THR A 78 -11.36 -27.46 -27.54
CA THR A 78 -9.97 -27.86 -27.77
C THR A 78 -9.21 -27.91 -26.44
N ARG A 79 -8.04 -28.56 -26.44
CA ARG A 79 -7.12 -28.54 -25.29
C ARG A 79 -6.68 -27.12 -24.89
N ALA A 80 -6.65 -26.19 -25.85
CA ALA A 80 -6.37 -24.78 -25.56
C ALA A 80 -7.56 -24.12 -24.84
N ASP A 81 -8.79 -24.41 -25.26
CA ASP A 81 -10.00 -23.90 -24.62
C ASP A 81 -10.11 -24.40 -23.18
N MET A 82 -9.92 -25.70 -22.95
CA MET A 82 -9.90 -26.29 -21.61
C MET A 82 -8.81 -25.70 -20.71
N ARG A 83 -7.65 -25.35 -21.27
CA ARG A 83 -6.57 -24.68 -20.51
C ARG A 83 -6.96 -23.26 -20.10
N ASN A 84 -7.62 -22.53 -20.99
CA ASN A 84 -8.11 -21.20 -20.69
C ASN A 84 -9.19 -21.26 -19.59
N GLU A 85 -10.09 -22.24 -19.66
CA GLU A 85 -11.10 -22.47 -18.61
C GLU A 85 -10.48 -22.79 -17.26
N VAL A 86 -9.50 -23.71 -17.20
CA VAL A 86 -8.78 -24.02 -15.96
C VAL A 86 -8.07 -22.79 -15.40
N THR A 87 -7.43 -21.98 -16.26
CA THR A 87 -6.74 -20.76 -15.84
C THR A 87 -7.73 -19.71 -15.32
N SER A 88 -8.91 -19.56 -15.95
CA SER A 88 -9.97 -18.68 -15.49
C SER A 88 -10.51 -19.12 -14.13
N TRP A 89 -10.81 -20.41 -13.97
CA TRP A 89 -11.23 -20.99 -12.68
C TRP A 89 -10.18 -20.75 -11.59
N MET A 90 -8.89 -20.95 -11.89
CA MET A 90 -7.81 -20.68 -10.95
C MET A 90 -7.79 -19.22 -10.50
N SER A 91 -7.97 -18.27 -11.42
CA SER A 91 -8.04 -16.83 -11.10
C SER A 91 -9.25 -16.51 -10.23
N GLU A 92 -10.43 -17.04 -10.57
CA GLU A 92 -11.67 -16.78 -9.81
C GLU A 92 -11.62 -17.37 -8.39
N VAL A 93 -11.07 -18.57 -8.24
CA VAL A 93 -10.86 -19.20 -6.93
C VAL A 93 -9.80 -18.44 -6.15
N GLY A 94 -8.70 -18.03 -6.80
CA GLY A 94 -7.67 -17.17 -6.22
C GLY A 94 -8.23 -15.85 -5.68
N ASP A 95 -9.08 -15.17 -6.44
CA ASP A 95 -9.78 -13.95 -6.02
C ASP A 95 -10.64 -14.18 -4.78
N LYS A 96 -11.40 -15.28 -4.75
CA LYS A 96 -12.25 -15.62 -3.59
C LYS A 96 -11.42 -15.94 -2.37
N MET A 97 -10.36 -16.75 -2.53
CA MET A 97 -9.45 -17.10 -1.44
C MET A 97 -8.74 -15.87 -0.88
N GLY A 98 -8.32 -14.93 -1.72
CA GLY A 98 -7.64 -13.70 -1.29
C GLY A 98 -8.47 -12.80 -0.36
N ARG A 99 -9.81 -12.98 -0.35
CA ARG A 99 -10.76 -12.26 0.52
C ARG A 99 -11.02 -12.96 1.86
N LEU A 100 -10.57 -14.20 2.03
CA LEU A 100 -10.76 -14.95 3.27
C LEU A 100 -9.77 -14.53 4.35
N SER A 101 -9.98 -14.99 5.60
CA SER A 101 -9.02 -14.77 6.68
C SER A 101 -7.70 -15.53 6.39
N PRO A 102 -6.56 -15.11 6.98
CA PRO A 102 -5.29 -15.83 6.81
C PRO A 102 -5.36 -17.31 7.22
N ALA A 103 -6.18 -17.64 8.23
CA ALA A 103 -6.38 -19.01 8.69
C ALA A 103 -7.09 -19.87 7.63
N ASP A 104 -8.21 -19.37 7.08
CA ASP A 104 -8.97 -20.05 6.02
C ASP A 104 -8.16 -20.17 4.73
N GLN A 105 -7.36 -19.14 4.41
CA GLN A 105 -6.44 -19.18 3.27
C GLN A 105 -5.39 -20.29 3.45
N ALA A 106 -4.81 -20.41 4.64
CA ALA A 106 -3.81 -21.44 4.94
C ALA A 106 -4.39 -22.85 4.85
N GLU A 107 -5.65 -23.04 5.24
CA GLU A 107 -6.36 -24.32 5.14
C GLU A 107 -6.67 -24.70 3.68
N LEU A 108 -7.17 -23.77 2.88
CA LEU A 108 -7.63 -24.04 1.51
C LEU A 108 -6.51 -24.09 0.48
N LYS A 109 -5.39 -23.41 0.71
CA LYS A 109 -4.28 -23.29 -0.25
C LYS A 109 -3.68 -24.64 -0.67
N PRO A 110 -3.39 -25.60 0.22
CA PRO A 110 -2.88 -26.91 -0.20
C PRO A 110 -3.85 -27.66 -1.12
N ALA A 111 -5.15 -27.60 -0.83
CA ALA A 111 -6.17 -28.26 -1.63
C ALA A 111 -6.30 -27.63 -3.01
N PHE A 112 -6.36 -26.29 -3.07
CA PHE A 112 -6.39 -25.54 -4.32
C PHE A 112 -5.17 -25.82 -5.20
N THR A 113 -3.96 -25.72 -4.63
CA THR A 113 -2.71 -25.97 -5.36
C THR A 113 -2.68 -27.38 -5.95
N ARG A 114 -3.09 -28.40 -5.17
CA ARG A 114 -3.15 -29.78 -5.67
C ARG A 114 -4.09 -29.93 -6.87
N ILE A 115 -5.33 -29.45 -6.75
CA ILE A 115 -6.33 -29.57 -7.82
C ILE A 115 -5.87 -28.84 -9.09
N ALA A 116 -5.33 -27.63 -8.95
CA ALA A 116 -4.81 -26.85 -10.06
C ALA A 116 -3.61 -27.53 -10.73
N THR A 117 -2.65 -28.05 -9.96
CA THR A 117 -1.51 -28.81 -10.49
C THR A 117 -1.95 -30.06 -11.25
N ASP A 118 -2.90 -30.84 -10.71
CA ASP A 118 -3.39 -32.05 -11.36
C ASP A 118 -4.13 -31.74 -12.66
N ALA A 119 -5.00 -30.71 -12.67
CA ALA A 119 -5.70 -30.25 -13.86
C ALA A 119 -4.73 -29.78 -14.97
N LEU A 120 -3.69 -29.03 -14.61
CA LEU A 120 -2.69 -28.54 -15.58
C LEU A 120 -1.84 -29.67 -16.16
N LYS A 121 -1.43 -30.66 -15.35
CA LYS A 121 -0.72 -31.86 -15.83
C LYS A 121 -1.57 -32.67 -16.81
N LEU A 122 -2.85 -32.83 -16.49
CA LEU A 122 -3.81 -33.55 -17.33
C LEU A 122 -3.98 -32.91 -18.71
N LEU A 123 -3.87 -31.58 -18.76
CA LEU A 123 -3.88 -30.79 -20.00
C LEU A 123 -2.50 -30.70 -20.69
N GLY A 124 -1.47 -31.37 -20.15
CA GLY A 124 -0.11 -31.40 -20.68
C GLY A 124 0.68 -30.10 -20.49
N ASP A 125 0.35 -29.30 -19.46
CA ASP A 125 1.07 -28.06 -19.11
C ASP A 125 1.89 -28.25 -17.82
N ASP A 126 2.88 -29.14 -17.89
CA ASP A 126 3.76 -29.48 -16.75
C ASP A 126 4.45 -28.25 -16.15
N ARG A 127 4.79 -27.28 -17.01
CA ARG A 127 5.44 -26.04 -16.57
C ARG A 127 4.49 -25.15 -15.77
N ALA A 128 3.25 -24.99 -16.23
CA ALA A 128 2.23 -24.27 -15.46
C ALA A 128 1.95 -24.97 -14.11
N ALA A 129 1.90 -26.30 -14.13
CA ALA A 129 1.68 -27.11 -12.94
C ALA A 129 2.79 -26.92 -11.89
N GLU A 130 4.06 -26.89 -12.32
CA GLU A 130 5.21 -26.60 -11.46
C GLU A 130 5.14 -25.19 -10.85
N LEU A 131 4.79 -24.19 -11.66
CA LEU A 131 4.70 -22.79 -11.22
C LEU A 131 3.54 -22.52 -10.26
N THR A 132 2.50 -23.36 -10.25
CA THR A 132 1.36 -23.24 -9.33
C THR A 132 1.77 -23.51 -7.87
N GLY A 133 2.82 -24.29 -7.66
CA GLY A 133 3.39 -24.55 -6.33
C GLY A 133 4.44 -23.53 -5.88
N GLN A 134 4.80 -22.56 -6.73
CA GLN A 134 5.87 -21.59 -6.45
C GLN A 134 5.28 -20.23 -6.04
N PRO A 135 5.93 -19.50 -5.13
CA PRO A 135 5.54 -18.12 -4.83
C PRO A 135 5.80 -17.20 -6.04
N PRO A 136 5.05 -16.08 -6.16
CA PRO A 136 5.37 -15.02 -7.12
C PRO A 136 6.79 -14.48 -6.91
N ARG A 137 7.42 -13.99 -7.98
CA ARG A 137 8.83 -13.61 -8.02
C ARG A 137 9.05 -12.10 -8.07
N THR A 138 8.20 -11.36 -8.78
CA THR A 138 8.33 -9.91 -8.93
C THR A 138 7.87 -9.22 -7.66
N GLU A 139 8.59 -8.17 -7.26
CA GLU A 139 8.29 -7.41 -6.06
C GLU A 139 6.88 -6.79 -6.12
N LEU A 140 6.46 -6.36 -7.31
CA LEU A 140 5.13 -5.83 -7.56
C LEU A 140 4.04 -6.86 -7.21
N TYR A 141 4.08 -8.05 -7.80
CA TYR A 141 2.98 -9.02 -7.68
C TYR A 141 3.08 -9.94 -6.48
N ARG A 142 4.21 -10.02 -5.78
CA ARG A 142 4.25 -10.65 -4.45
C ARG A 142 3.70 -9.76 -3.33
N THR A 143 3.43 -8.49 -3.64
CA THR A 143 2.97 -7.48 -2.69
C THR A 143 1.47 -7.24 -2.90
N ALA A 144 0.74 -7.19 -1.79
CA ALA A 144 -0.65 -6.77 -1.75
C ALA A 144 -0.73 -5.40 -1.06
N VAL A 145 -1.31 -4.39 -1.73
CA VAL A 145 -1.56 -3.05 -1.20
C VAL A 145 -3.04 -2.95 -0.88
N ARG A 146 -3.39 -3.00 0.40
CA ARG A 146 -4.76 -2.97 0.91
C ARG A 146 -5.04 -1.68 1.65
N GLU A 147 -6.28 -1.50 2.07
CA GLU A 147 -6.61 -0.45 3.01
C GLU A 147 -5.95 -0.74 4.37
N GLY A 148 -5.09 0.17 4.82
CA GLY A 148 -4.43 0.08 6.12
C GLY A 148 -3.20 -0.83 6.20
N GLU A 149 -2.85 -1.57 5.15
CA GLU A 149 -1.64 -2.41 5.13
C GLU A 149 -1.04 -2.62 3.73
N VAL A 150 0.28 -2.74 3.67
CA VAL A 150 1.03 -3.36 2.57
C VAL A 150 1.53 -4.71 3.04
N ARG A 151 1.15 -5.79 2.35
CA ARG A 151 1.47 -7.16 2.73
C ARG A 151 2.37 -7.83 1.71
N GLN A 152 3.43 -8.48 2.20
CA GLN A 152 4.34 -9.28 1.40
C GLN A 152 4.46 -10.68 2.01
N GLY A 153 3.79 -11.66 1.41
CA GLY A 153 3.68 -12.99 2.02
C GLY A 153 2.98 -12.92 3.39
N ALA A 154 3.71 -13.25 4.46
CA ALA A 154 3.19 -13.22 5.84
C ALA A 154 3.44 -11.88 6.56
N GLU A 155 4.32 -11.02 6.02
CA GLU A 155 4.65 -9.73 6.62
C GLU A 155 3.63 -8.68 6.20
N ALA A 156 3.06 -7.96 7.17
CA ALA A 156 2.13 -6.87 6.94
C ALA A 156 2.68 -5.59 7.57
N THR A 157 2.71 -4.51 6.80
CA THR A 157 3.23 -3.19 7.17
C THR A 157 2.08 -2.16 7.15
N PRO A 158 1.74 -1.50 8.28
CA PRO A 158 0.54 -0.67 8.42
C PRO A 158 0.45 0.68 7.63
N ILE A 159 0.26 0.67 6.32
CA ILE A 159 0.23 1.94 5.56
C ILE A 159 -1.00 2.84 5.89
N SER A 160 -0.78 4.15 6.03
CA SER A 160 -1.87 5.13 6.16
C SER A 160 -2.70 5.23 4.87
N ARG A 161 -3.95 5.69 4.97
CA ARG A 161 -4.81 5.85 3.76
C ARG A 161 -4.22 6.85 2.77
N GLU A 162 -3.64 7.94 3.26
CA GLU A 162 -3.02 8.99 2.42
C GLU A 162 -1.75 8.49 1.73
N ASP A 163 -0.89 7.77 2.45
CA ASP A 163 0.33 7.18 1.89
C ASP A 163 -0.02 6.08 0.87
N ARG A 164 -1.07 5.28 1.13
CA ARG A 164 -1.59 4.30 0.17
C ARG A 164 -2.10 5.00 -1.09
N ASP A 165 -2.90 6.05 -0.97
CA ASP A 165 -3.44 6.77 -2.13
C ASP A 165 -2.30 7.42 -2.94
N THR A 166 -1.27 7.93 -2.26
CA THR A 166 -0.06 8.49 -2.89
C THR A 166 0.73 7.41 -3.63
N LEU A 167 0.97 6.26 -2.99
CA LEU A 167 1.62 5.10 -3.60
C LEU A 167 0.84 4.61 -4.84
N MET A 168 -0.48 4.43 -4.72
CA MET A 168 -1.30 3.95 -5.83
C MET A 168 -1.32 4.91 -7.00
N LYS A 169 -1.36 6.24 -6.76
CA LYS A 169 -1.21 7.25 -7.82
C LYS A 169 0.16 7.17 -8.51
N ALA A 170 1.24 7.00 -7.73
CA ALA A 170 2.58 6.88 -8.29
C ALA A 170 2.74 5.62 -9.14
N LEU A 171 2.25 4.47 -8.65
CA LEU A 171 2.26 3.21 -9.37
C LEU A 171 1.41 3.27 -10.65
N THR A 172 0.23 3.88 -10.58
CA THR A 172 -0.66 4.07 -11.75
C THR A 172 0.02 4.91 -12.83
N ARG A 173 0.66 6.02 -12.45
CA ARG A 173 1.41 6.86 -13.39
C ARG A 173 2.54 6.10 -14.09
N GLU A 174 3.22 5.20 -13.39
CA GLU A 174 4.26 4.36 -14.01
C GLU A 174 3.65 3.28 -14.91
N ALA A 175 2.51 2.69 -14.53
CA ALA A 175 1.78 1.72 -15.35
C ALA A 175 1.22 2.34 -16.64
N ASP A 176 0.78 3.60 -16.60
CA ASP A 176 0.33 4.35 -17.78
C ASP A 176 1.43 4.43 -18.86
N SER A 177 2.71 4.44 -18.46
CA SER A 177 3.84 4.49 -19.41
C SER A 177 3.96 3.26 -20.31
N ILE A 178 3.38 2.13 -19.89
CA ILE A 178 3.28 0.90 -20.69
C ILE A 178 1.86 0.65 -21.22
N GLY A 179 0.91 1.53 -20.89
CA GLY A 179 -0.51 1.43 -21.26
C GLY A 179 -1.32 0.46 -20.41
N LEU A 180 -0.80 0.03 -19.26
CA LEU A 180 -1.55 -0.78 -18.29
C LEU A 180 -2.55 0.12 -17.56
N LYS A 181 -3.82 -0.31 -17.49
CA LYS A 181 -4.88 0.49 -16.88
C LYS A 181 -4.78 0.52 -15.36
N ALA A 182 -5.19 1.64 -14.78
CA ALA A 182 -5.26 1.84 -13.34
C ALA A 182 -6.11 0.76 -12.65
N GLU A 183 -7.27 0.42 -13.23
CA GLU A 183 -8.19 -0.56 -12.65
C GLU A 183 -7.59 -1.97 -12.64
N ASP A 184 -6.87 -2.35 -13.69
CA ASP A 184 -6.21 -3.65 -13.78
C ASP A 184 -5.08 -3.76 -12.75
N LEU A 185 -4.33 -2.67 -12.54
CA LEU A 185 -3.27 -2.60 -11.55
C LEU A 185 -3.82 -2.64 -10.12
N ASP A 186 -4.84 -1.83 -9.81
CA ASP A 186 -5.48 -1.78 -8.48
C ASP A 186 -6.06 -3.14 -8.10
N GLN A 187 -6.78 -3.80 -9.03
CA GLN A 187 -7.32 -5.13 -8.80
C GLN A 187 -6.21 -6.13 -8.44
N ARG A 188 -5.11 -6.15 -9.19
CA ARG A 188 -4.00 -7.08 -8.95
C ARG A 188 -3.28 -6.77 -7.64
N LEU A 189 -3.03 -5.51 -7.34
CA LEU A 189 -2.36 -5.10 -6.10
C LEU A 189 -3.22 -5.27 -4.87
N SER A 190 -4.56 -5.26 -4.96
CA SER A 190 -5.41 -5.49 -3.78
C SER A 190 -5.15 -6.86 -3.10
N ARG A 191 -4.63 -7.84 -3.85
CA ARG A 191 -4.37 -9.20 -3.35
C ARG A 191 -2.97 -9.75 -3.61
N GLY A 192 -2.24 -9.20 -4.58
CA GLY A 192 -1.05 -9.84 -5.12
C GLY A 192 -1.38 -11.13 -5.88
N ALA A 193 -0.41 -11.67 -6.60
CA ALA A 193 -0.51 -12.96 -7.25
C ALA A 193 -0.51 -14.07 -6.19
N ALA A 194 -1.38 -15.07 -6.36
CA ALA A 194 -1.47 -16.21 -5.47
C ALA A 194 -0.26 -17.16 -5.62
N HIS A 195 0.28 -17.27 -6.84
CA HIS A 195 1.40 -18.14 -7.20
C HIS A 195 2.08 -17.68 -8.50
N ALA A 196 3.27 -18.22 -8.78
CA ALA A 196 4.10 -17.83 -9.93
C ALA A 196 3.41 -18.04 -11.30
N GLN A 197 2.51 -19.02 -11.42
CA GLN A 197 1.78 -19.24 -12.68
C GLN A 197 0.79 -18.10 -13.00
N GLU A 198 0.17 -17.49 -11.99
CA GLU A 198 -0.76 -16.38 -12.17
C GLU A 198 0.01 -15.11 -12.52
N GLU A 199 1.08 -14.84 -11.76
CA GLU A 199 2.04 -13.77 -12.08
C GLU A 199 2.52 -13.88 -13.52
N ARG A 200 2.91 -15.08 -13.98
CA ARG A 200 3.33 -15.29 -15.37
C ARG A 200 2.24 -14.90 -16.38
N GLY A 201 0.97 -15.18 -16.06
CA GLY A 201 -0.18 -14.76 -16.86
C GLY A 201 -0.30 -13.24 -16.94
N TRP A 202 -0.20 -12.55 -15.81
CA TRP A 202 -0.22 -11.09 -15.74
C TRP A 202 0.94 -10.46 -16.49
N ILE A 203 2.17 -10.92 -16.27
CA ILE A 203 3.36 -10.44 -16.99
C ILE A 203 3.18 -10.59 -18.50
N ARG A 204 2.66 -11.75 -18.96
CA ARG A 204 2.39 -11.95 -20.39
C ARG A 204 1.36 -10.95 -20.92
N ALA A 205 0.29 -10.69 -20.17
CA ALA A 205 -0.71 -9.71 -20.53
C ALA A 205 -0.11 -8.29 -20.59
N ASP A 206 0.76 -7.94 -19.64
CA ASP A 206 1.40 -6.63 -19.57
C ASP A 206 2.38 -6.41 -20.72
N VAL A 207 3.14 -7.43 -21.12
CA VAL A 207 4.00 -7.37 -22.31
C VAL A 207 3.16 -7.21 -23.58
N ALA A 208 1.99 -7.86 -23.67
CA ALA A 208 1.08 -7.70 -24.80
C ALA A 208 0.48 -6.28 -24.86
N VAL A 209 0.12 -5.72 -23.71
CA VAL A 209 -0.34 -4.33 -23.59
C VAL A 209 0.78 -3.36 -23.98
N ALA A 210 1.98 -3.53 -23.44
CA ALA A 210 3.14 -2.72 -23.78
C ALA A 210 3.49 -2.78 -25.27
N ALA A 211 3.42 -3.96 -25.88
CA ALA A 211 3.61 -4.13 -27.31
C ALA A 211 2.58 -3.32 -28.11
N LYS A 212 1.30 -3.48 -27.78
CA LYS A 212 0.20 -2.75 -28.44
C LYS A 212 0.36 -1.23 -28.30
N THR A 213 0.66 -0.73 -27.11
CA THR A 213 0.85 0.70 -26.82
C THR A 213 1.99 1.30 -27.63
N ASN A 214 3.05 0.53 -27.88
CA ASN A 214 4.25 0.98 -28.59
C ASN A 214 4.25 0.60 -30.09
N GLY A 215 3.14 0.08 -30.62
CA GLY A 215 3.06 -0.30 -32.04
C GLY A 215 3.94 -1.49 -32.42
N LEU A 216 4.28 -2.36 -31.46
CA LEU A 216 5.11 -3.54 -31.64
C LEU A 216 4.25 -4.79 -31.88
N ASN A 217 4.71 -5.66 -32.76
CA ASN A 217 4.15 -6.97 -33.03
C ASN A 217 4.53 -7.97 -31.94
N PHE A 218 3.55 -8.36 -31.11
CA PHE A 218 3.76 -9.34 -30.06
C PHE A 218 4.12 -10.74 -30.57
N ASP A 219 3.82 -11.09 -31.83
CA ASP A 219 4.18 -12.38 -32.41
C ASP A 219 5.64 -12.45 -32.87
N ASP A 220 6.25 -11.30 -33.16
CA ASP A 220 7.67 -11.21 -33.49
C ASP A 220 8.54 -11.33 -32.21
N PRO A 221 9.51 -12.27 -32.15
CA PRO A 221 10.33 -12.46 -30.95
C PRO A 221 11.19 -11.25 -30.55
N ALA A 222 11.70 -10.48 -31.52
CA ALA A 222 12.55 -9.33 -31.23
C ALA A 222 11.71 -8.17 -30.69
N GLU A 223 10.58 -7.88 -31.32
CA GLU A 223 9.65 -6.84 -30.88
C GLU A 223 8.96 -7.21 -29.56
N ARG A 224 8.64 -8.49 -29.33
CA ARG A 224 8.19 -8.99 -28.01
C ARG A 224 9.24 -8.78 -26.92
N SER A 225 10.51 -9.04 -27.22
CA SER A 225 11.61 -8.81 -26.28
C SER A 225 11.79 -7.33 -25.98
N GLN A 226 11.55 -6.46 -26.97
CA GLN A 226 11.55 -5.01 -26.77
C GLN A 226 10.37 -4.57 -25.89
N ALA A 227 9.16 -5.09 -26.11
CA ALA A 227 7.99 -4.87 -25.26
C ALA A 227 8.26 -5.27 -23.81
N ALA A 228 8.91 -6.43 -23.60
CA ALA A 228 9.28 -6.91 -22.26
C ALA A 228 10.19 -5.93 -21.51
N ARG A 229 11.13 -5.27 -22.18
CA ARG A 229 11.99 -4.25 -21.55
C ARG A 229 11.23 -3.02 -21.03
N PHE A 230 10.10 -2.66 -21.64
CA PHE A 230 9.25 -1.58 -21.11
C PHE A 230 8.61 -2.02 -19.79
N VAL A 231 8.10 -3.26 -19.74
CA VAL A 231 7.51 -3.87 -18.55
C VAL A 231 8.55 -4.03 -17.43
N ASP A 232 9.77 -4.48 -17.75
CA ASP A 232 10.84 -4.62 -16.76
C ASP A 232 11.15 -3.28 -16.07
N ARG A 233 11.30 -2.19 -16.85
CA ARG A 233 11.52 -0.85 -16.28
C ARG A 233 10.38 -0.38 -15.40
N PHE A 234 9.14 -0.70 -15.76
CA PHE A 234 7.98 -0.42 -14.93
C PHE A 234 8.08 -1.20 -13.60
N TYR A 235 8.37 -2.50 -13.65
CA TYR A 235 8.50 -3.31 -12.44
C TYR A 235 9.64 -2.87 -11.53
N ASP A 236 10.79 -2.46 -12.09
CA ASP A 236 11.91 -1.93 -11.31
C ASP A 236 11.49 -0.68 -10.53
N LYS A 237 10.84 0.28 -11.20
CA LYS A 237 10.34 1.49 -10.55
C LYS A 237 9.25 1.20 -9.52
N ALA A 238 8.35 0.29 -9.83
CA ALA A 238 7.30 -0.10 -8.90
C ALA A 238 7.86 -0.78 -7.65
N ALA A 239 8.89 -1.62 -7.80
CA ALA A 239 9.61 -2.22 -6.68
C ALA A 239 10.24 -1.15 -5.78
N HIS A 240 10.84 -0.11 -6.36
CA HIS A 240 11.36 1.03 -5.60
C HIS A 240 10.26 1.77 -4.82
N LEU A 241 9.13 2.10 -5.45
CA LEU A 241 8.01 2.78 -4.78
C LEU A 241 7.42 1.95 -3.62
N LEU A 242 7.30 0.63 -3.81
CA LEU A 242 6.83 -0.27 -2.76
C LEU A 242 7.84 -0.41 -1.60
N ALA A 243 9.14 -0.37 -1.90
CA ALA A 243 10.18 -0.36 -0.88
C ALA A 243 10.15 0.96 -0.08
N GLU A 244 10.01 2.11 -0.74
CA GLU A 244 9.89 3.42 -0.08
C GLU A 244 8.66 3.48 0.84
N ALA A 245 7.50 3.07 0.35
CA ALA A 245 6.27 3.07 1.15
C ALA A 245 6.39 2.22 2.43
N ARG A 246 7.14 1.11 2.38
CA ARG A 246 7.42 0.29 3.57
C ARG A 246 8.50 0.90 4.47
N ALA A 247 9.51 1.55 3.89
CA ALA A 247 10.59 2.18 4.66
C ALA A 247 10.08 3.39 5.48
N VAL A 248 9.11 4.14 4.93
CA VAL A 248 8.51 5.33 5.58
C VAL A 248 7.83 5.01 6.92
N GLU A 249 7.47 3.76 7.22
CA GLU A 249 6.95 3.39 8.54
C GLU A 249 7.79 2.36 9.33
N VAL A 250 8.89 1.86 8.76
CA VAL A 250 9.95 1.19 9.53
C VAL A 250 10.76 2.22 10.34
N GLU A 251 10.80 3.47 9.89
CA GLU A 251 11.21 4.59 10.73
C GLU A 251 10.09 4.90 11.72
N ALA A 252 10.36 4.77 13.02
CA ALA A 252 9.36 5.07 14.04
C ALA A 252 8.74 6.45 13.73
N PRO A 253 7.40 6.63 13.80
CA PRO A 253 6.74 7.93 13.54
C PRO A 253 7.43 9.09 14.27
N ASP A 254 7.95 8.73 15.43
CA ASP A 254 8.78 9.52 16.29
C ASP A 254 10.08 10.07 15.67
N GLU A 255 10.81 9.26 14.92
CA GLU A 255 12.04 9.67 14.25
C GLU A 255 11.74 10.49 13.00
N ARG A 256 10.69 10.12 12.25
CA ARG A 256 10.22 10.89 11.08
C ARG A 256 9.81 12.31 11.46
N LEU A 257 9.07 12.50 12.55
CA LEU A 257 8.69 13.82 13.04
C LEU A 257 9.95 14.63 13.42
N ARG A 258 10.89 14.02 14.13
CA ARG A 258 12.15 14.65 14.53
C ARG A 258 12.96 15.12 13.32
N GLN A 259 13.11 14.26 12.31
CA GLN A 259 13.79 14.61 11.05
C GLN A 259 13.07 15.72 10.29
N THR A 260 11.73 15.69 10.26
CA THR A 260 10.93 16.75 9.63
C THR A 260 11.19 18.09 10.30
N LEU A 261 11.19 18.16 11.63
CA LEU A 261 11.50 19.38 12.40
C LEU A 261 12.92 19.89 12.09
N THR A 262 13.92 19.01 12.04
CA THR A 262 15.29 19.37 11.66
C THR A 262 15.42 19.81 10.19
N ALA A 263 14.66 19.22 9.28
CA ALA A 263 14.65 19.62 7.87
C ALA A 263 14.02 21.00 7.69
N MET A 264 12.93 21.29 8.40
CA MET A 264 12.25 22.59 8.37
C MET A 264 13.17 23.72 8.83
N THR A 265 13.92 23.54 9.92
CA THR A 265 14.88 24.56 10.38
C THR A 265 15.99 24.80 9.37
N LYS A 266 16.49 23.75 8.73
CA LYS A 266 17.49 23.87 7.66
C LYS A 266 16.94 24.63 6.44
N ILE A 267 15.74 24.28 5.98
CA ILE A 267 15.09 24.93 4.84
C ILE A 267 14.79 26.41 5.14
N GLU A 268 14.27 26.71 6.33
CA GLU A 268 14.03 28.08 6.78
C GLU A 268 15.34 28.88 6.83
N ALA A 269 16.42 28.32 7.38
CA ALA A 269 17.73 28.97 7.44
C ALA A 269 18.35 29.21 6.05
N GLU A 270 18.13 28.30 5.09
CA GLU A 270 18.70 28.37 3.74
C GLU A 270 17.89 29.27 2.79
N HIS A 271 16.57 29.24 2.89
CA HIS A 271 15.65 29.85 1.92
C HIS A 271 14.75 30.94 2.50
N GLY A 272 14.71 31.10 3.83
CA GLY A 272 13.88 32.09 4.52
C GLY A 272 12.37 31.82 4.45
N LYS A 273 11.96 30.69 3.86
CA LYS A 273 10.58 30.24 3.74
C LYS A 273 10.53 28.72 3.83
N VAL A 274 9.55 28.22 4.56
CA VAL A 274 9.24 26.80 4.68
C VAL A 274 7.72 26.66 4.61
N ALA A 275 7.22 25.68 3.88
CA ALA A 275 5.80 25.38 3.71
C ALA A 275 5.64 23.90 3.36
N PHE A 276 4.46 23.33 3.62
CA PHE A 276 4.09 22.02 3.10
C PHE A 276 3.58 22.17 1.67
N ASP A 277 3.73 21.12 0.86
CA ASP A 277 3.23 21.12 -0.51
C ASP A 277 1.69 21.14 -0.58
N ASN A 278 1.01 20.69 0.48
CA ASN A 278 -0.44 20.67 0.58
C ASN A 278 -0.93 20.68 2.04
N ASP A 279 -2.21 21.02 2.23
CA ASP A 279 -2.85 21.15 3.54
C ASP A 279 -3.10 19.81 4.24
N ALA A 280 -3.11 18.68 3.51
CA ALA A 280 -3.23 17.35 4.12
C ALA A 280 -1.95 17.00 4.87
N SER A 281 -0.78 17.24 4.27
CA SER A 281 0.52 17.09 4.91
C SER A 281 0.69 18.03 6.10
N ALA A 282 0.19 19.27 6.00
CA ALA A 282 0.19 20.22 7.13
C ALA A 282 -0.68 19.73 8.30
N ARG A 283 -1.86 19.16 8.02
CA ARG A 283 -2.75 18.59 9.03
C ARG A 283 -2.15 17.35 9.69
N ALA A 284 -1.58 16.43 8.90
CA ALA A 284 -0.92 15.23 9.43
C ALA A 284 0.24 15.60 10.37
N PHE A 285 1.09 16.54 9.95
CA PHE A 285 2.15 17.08 10.80
C PHE A 285 1.62 17.68 12.11
N ALA A 286 0.49 18.40 12.06
CA ALA A 286 -0.11 18.98 13.26
C ALA A 286 -0.62 17.90 14.24
N GLU A 287 -1.20 16.82 13.73
CA GLU A 287 -1.63 15.68 14.54
C GLU A 287 -0.44 14.92 15.13
N ASP A 288 0.64 14.70 14.37
CA ASP A 288 1.87 14.06 14.87
C ASP A 288 2.51 14.88 16.01
N MET A 289 2.54 16.20 15.85
CA MET A 289 3.01 17.13 16.89
C MET A 289 2.17 17.01 18.17
N LYS A 290 0.84 16.98 18.05
CA LYS A 290 -0.06 16.81 19.21
C LYS A 290 0.10 15.44 19.87
N ALA A 291 0.23 14.39 19.08
CA ALA A 291 0.37 13.03 19.57
C ALA A 291 1.66 12.88 20.40
N ARG A 292 2.77 13.46 19.94
CA ARG A 292 4.06 13.35 20.63
C ARG A 292 4.25 14.36 21.75
N TYR A 293 3.97 15.63 21.48
CA TYR A 293 4.29 16.73 22.39
C TYR A 293 3.07 17.27 23.14
N GLY A 294 1.89 16.69 22.92
CA GLY A 294 0.64 17.05 23.58
C GLY A 294 -0.17 18.10 22.83
N GLU A 295 -1.49 18.07 23.04
CA GLU A 295 -2.51 18.89 22.36
C GLU A 295 -2.21 20.39 22.26
N SER A 296 -1.54 20.96 23.26
CA SER A 296 -1.24 22.40 23.32
C SER A 296 0.14 22.78 22.79
N VAL A 297 0.89 21.85 22.17
CA VAL A 297 2.25 22.12 21.68
C VAL A 297 2.29 23.29 20.71
N MET A 298 1.36 23.36 19.75
CA MET A 298 1.35 24.42 18.74
C MET A 298 1.14 25.80 19.36
N GLU A 299 0.21 25.92 20.31
CA GLU A 299 -0.01 27.18 21.04
C GLU A 299 1.18 27.57 21.91
N ASP A 300 1.83 26.59 22.54
CA ASP A 300 2.96 26.86 23.42
C ASP A 300 4.20 27.27 22.62
N LEU A 301 4.45 26.64 21.47
CA LEU A 301 5.49 27.07 20.53
C LEU A 301 5.23 28.51 20.04
N ALA A 302 3.98 28.84 19.69
CA ALA A 302 3.60 30.19 19.30
C ALA A 302 3.77 31.23 20.43
N ARG A 303 3.75 30.81 21.70
CA ARG A 303 4.06 31.65 22.88
C ARG A 303 5.56 31.62 23.25
N GLY A 304 6.42 31.02 22.42
CA GLY A 304 7.85 30.86 22.67
C GLY A 304 8.21 29.81 23.72
N LYS A 305 7.24 29.03 24.21
CA LYS A 305 7.47 27.95 25.18
C LYS A 305 7.88 26.69 24.44
N THR A 306 9.14 26.29 24.60
CA THR A 306 9.71 25.16 23.87
C THR A 306 9.98 23.94 24.73
N ASP A 307 9.63 23.98 26.02
CA ASP A 307 9.97 22.93 26.99
C ASP A 307 9.42 21.54 26.61
N ARG A 308 8.31 21.49 25.88
CA ARG A 308 7.73 20.23 25.40
C ARG A 308 8.62 19.50 24.39
N LEU A 309 9.48 20.22 23.68
CA LEU A 309 10.44 19.63 22.73
C LEU A 309 11.70 19.08 23.43
N ALA A 310 11.88 19.33 24.73
CA ALA A 310 13.11 18.99 25.44
C ALA A 310 13.39 17.47 25.52
N GLY A 311 12.37 16.63 25.32
CA GLY A 311 12.54 15.17 25.23
C GLY A 311 13.40 14.73 24.05
N ASP A 312 13.39 15.51 22.95
CA ASP A 312 14.04 15.11 21.68
C ASP A 312 15.16 16.04 21.25
N PHE A 313 15.09 17.30 21.72
CA PHE A 313 16.02 18.35 21.38
C PHE A 313 16.56 18.95 22.67
N ALA A 314 17.72 18.47 23.11
CA ALA A 314 18.33 18.88 24.38
C ALA A 314 18.78 20.36 24.37
N ASP A 315 19.18 20.89 23.21
CA ASP A 315 19.66 22.27 23.07
C ASP A 315 18.51 23.29 23.04
N PRO A 316 18.46 24.26 23.98
CA PRO A 316 17.48 25.35 23.94
C PRO A 316 17.56 26.22 22.68
N GLY A 317 18.74 26.33 22.06
CA GLY A 317 18.92 27.06 20.80
C GLY A 317 18.18 26.40 19.65
N GLU A 318 18.43 25.11 19.44
CA GLU A 318 17.76 24.25 18.47
C GLU A 318 16.24 24.26 18.66
N ARG A 319 15.76 24.12 19.90
CA ARG A 319 14.31 24.19 20.21
C ARG A 319 13.66 25.50 19.77
N ARG A 320 14.34 26.64 19.95
CA ARG A 320 13.84 27.94 19.49
C ARG A 320 13.83 28.06 17.96
N GLN A 321 14.81 27.47 17.27
CA GLN A 321 14.83 27.45 15.81
C GLN A 321 13.68 26.60 15.28
N ILE A 322 13.42 25.44 15.87
CA ILE A 322 12.28 24.58 15.53
C ILE A 322 10.97 25.33 15.74
N ALA A 323 10.80 26.01 16.88
CA ALA A 323 9.59 26.79 17.15
C ALA A 323 9.36 27.87 16.07
N ARG A 324 10.41 28.59 15.65
CA ARG A 324 10.33 29.59 14.58
C ARG A 324 9.92 28.98 13.25
N ALA A 325 10.55 27.86 12.85
CA ALA A 325 10.20 27.17 11.63
C ALA A 325 8.74 26.70 11.62
N VAL A 326 8.26 26.13 12.73
CA VAL A 326 6.86 25.69 12.88
C VAL A 326 5.89 26.87 12.78
N ILE A 327 6.20 28.00 13.43
CA ILE A 327 5.39 29.23 13.31
C ILE A 327 5.40 29.76 11.87
N ALA A 328 6.56 29.76 11.21
CA ALA A 328 6.69 30.19 9.81
C ALA A 328 5.82 29.34 8.87
N VAL A 329 5.76 28.02 9.09
CA VAL A 329 4.86 27.14 8.32
C VAL A 329 3.39 27.36 8.68
N SER A 330 3.07 27.64 9.95
CA SER A 330 1.69 27.95 10.38
C SER A 330 1.11 29.20 9.70
N ALA A 331 1.97 30.11 9.23
CA ALA A 331 1.55 31.26 8.43
C ALA A 331 1.13 30.88 7.00
N ALA A 332 1.56 29.73 6.50
CA ALA A 332 1.23 29.22 5.16
C ALA A 332 0.03 28.26 5.16
N HIS A 333 -0.27 27.60 6.29
CA HIS A 333 -1.36 26.61 6.40
C HIS A 333 -2.18 26.82 7.68
N GLU A 334 -3.47 27.10 7.55
CA GLU A 334 -4.39 27.33 8.69
C GLU A 334 -4.60 26.05 9.53
N GLU A 335 -4.39 24.89 8.91
CA GLU A 335 -4.55 23.54 9.46
C GLU A 335 -3.59 23.22 10.60
N ILE A 336 -2.51 24.01 10.74
CA ILE A 336 -1.51 23.86 11.80
C ILE A 336 -2.07 24.35 13.16
N GLY A 337 -3.21 25.05 13.16
CA GLY A 337 -4.01 25.28 14.37
C GLY A 337 -3.50 26.41 15.27
N VAL A 338 -2.57 27.24 14.81
CA VAL A 338 -2.21 28.48 15.50
C VAL A 338 -3.31 29.51 15.23
N SER A 339 -4.18 29.76 16.21
CA SER A 339 -5.30 30.70 16.06
C SER A 339 -4.82 32.05 15.51
N ARG A 340 -5.54 32.59 14.50
CA ARG A 340 -5.33 33.93 13.87
C ARG A 340 -5.08 35.05 14.88
N SER A 341 -5.57 34.94 16.13
CA SER A 341 -5.33 35.90 17.21
C SER A 341 -3.88 35.97 17.74
N VAL A 342 -3.02 35.02 17.35
CA VAL A 342 -1.59 34.98 17.73
C VAL A 342 -0.72 35.47 16.56
N SER A 343 -1.06 35.11 15.32
CA SER A 343 -0.35 35.57 14.11
C SER A 343 -0.43 37.09 13.90
N ASP A 344 -1.50 37.74 14.39
CA ASP A 344 -1.64 39.21 14.35
C ASP A 344 -0.98 39.92 15.54
N ARG A 345 -0.64 39.22 16.64
CA ARG A 345 0.00 39.83 17.83
C ARG A 345 1.51 39.98 17.69
N ASP A 346 2.17 39.12 16.92
CA ASP A 346 3.63 39.21 16.68
C ASP A 346 4.02 40.19 15.56
N ARG A 347 3.04 40.76 14.84
CA ARG A 347 3.33 41.95 14.01
C ARG A 347 3.58 43.21 14.85
N ASP A 348 3.06 43.26 16.08
CA ASP A 348 3.05 44.46 16.93
C ASP A 348 3.76 44.29 18.30
N ALA A 349 4.27 43.11 18.65
CA ALA A 349 4.98 42.88 19.92
C ALA A 349 6.51 42.75 19.73
N GLN A 350 7.16 43.92 19.77
CA GLN A 350 8.58 44.18 20.05
C GLN A 350 9.51 42.96 20.24
N THR A 351 10.31 42.68 19.21
CA THR A 351 11.74 42.41 19.44
C THR A 351 12.31 43.59 20.23
N ASP A 352 13.06 43.31 21.31
CA ASP A 352 13.86 44.34 21.97
C ASP A 352 14.64 45.08 20.86
N PRO A 353 14.54 46.42 20.72
CA PRO A 353 15.23 47.16 19.67
C PRO A 353 16.71 46.83 19.58
N LYS A 354 17.30 46.44 20.71
CA LYS A 354 18.68 45.97 20.82
C LYS A 354 18.87 44.59 20.16
N GLU A 355 17.97 43.65 20.39
CA GLU A 355 18.03 42.30 19.80
C GLU A 355 17.77 42.32 18.28
N ALA A 356 16.87 43.19 17.82
CA ALA A 356 16.66 43.44 16.38
C ALA A 356 17.91 44.04 15.72
N ALA A 357 18.59 44.98 16.41
CA ALA A 357 19.85 45.55 15.92
C ALA A 357 20.98 44.50 15.88
N ILE A 358 21.06 43.62 16.87
CA ILE A 358 22.04 42.53 16.93
C ILE A 358 21.82 41.56 15.76
N LEU A 359 20.58 41.12 15.52
CA LEU A 359 20.26 40.21 14.42
C LEU A 359 20.52 40.84 13.05
N GLN A 360 20.17 42.12 12.85
CA GLN A 360 20.52 42.83 11.62
C GLN A 360 22.04 42.96 11.45
N GLY A 361 22.78 43.25 12.53
CA GLY A 361 24.24 43.33 12.51
C GLY A 361 24.90 41.99 12.16
N ILE A 362 24.41 40.89 12.72
CA ILE A 362 24.89 39.53 12.41
C ILE A 362 24.63 39.20 10.94
N GLN A 363 23.43 39.49 10.43
CA GLN A 363 23.10 39.25 9.01
C GLN A 363 23.95 40.09 8.06
N ALA A 364 24.22 41.36 8.40
CA ALA A 364 25.10 42.23 7.63
C ALA A 364 26.55 41.73 7.62
N GLU A 365 27.06 41.26 8.76
CA GLU A 365 28.41 40.72 8.90
C GLU A 365 28.57 39.40 8.14
N ILE A 366 27.59 38.50 8.21
CA ILE A 366 27.57 37.26 7.42
C ILE A 366 27.56 37.58 5.92
N LYS A 367 26.78 38.58 5.51
CA LYS A 367 26.73 39.02 4.10
C LYS A 367 28.07 39.60 3.64
N ARG A 368 28.76 40.38 4.49
CA ARG A 368 30.10 40.89 4.24
C ARG A 368 31.12 39.76 4.08
N LEU A 369 31.16 38.80 5.01
CA LEU A 369 32.08 37.67 4.98
C LEU A 369 31.86 36.77 3.75
N ARG A 370 30.61 36.56 3.35
CA ARG A 370 30.31 35.85 2.09
C ARG A 370 30.78 36.61 0.86
N ALA A 371 30.65 37.94 0.84
CA ALA A 371 31.15 38.77 -0.26
C ALA A 371 32.69 38.79 -0.33
N GLU A 372 33.38 38.60 0.80
CA GLU A 372 34.83 38.46 0.90
C GLU A 372 35.33 37.04 0.56
N GLY A 373 34.44 36.11 0.21
CA GLY A 373 34.79 34.76 -0.25
C GLY A 373 35.00 33.73 0.86
N TYR A 374 34.64 34.05 2.11
CA TYR A 374 34.72 33.08 3.20
C TYR A 374 33.67 31.96 3.03
N SER A 375 34.11 30.73 3.28
CA SER A 375 33.26 29.55 3.13
C SER A 375 32.19 29.47 4.21
N ARG A 376 31.07 28.79 3.91
CA ARG A 376 29.98 28.59 4.87
C ARG A 376 30.44 27.88 6.15
N ALA A 377 31.35 26.91 6.04
CA ALA A 377 31.93 26.21 7.18
C ALA A 377 32.73 27.16 8.09
N TYR A 378 33.54 28.05 7.50
CA TYR A 378 34.33 29.05 8.23
C TYR A 378 33.45 30.05 8.99
N ILE A 379 32.33 30.48 8.39
CA ILE A 379 31.39 31.42 9.03
C ILE A 379 30.62 30.71 10.17
N SER A 380 30.30 29.42 10.01
CA SER A 380 29.59 28.64 11.03
C SER A 380 30.46 28.32 12.24
N GLU A 381 31.76 28.05 12.04
CA GLU A 381 32.72 27.76 13.12
C GLU A 381 32.95 28.98 14.03
N ARG A 382 32.74 30.19 13.49
CA ARG A 382 32.99 31.47 14.19
C ARG A 382 31.73 32.24 14.52
N SER A 383 30.56 31.58 14.55
CA SER A 383 29.28 32.23 14.80
C SER A 383 29.24 32.99 16.14
N ALA A 384 29.83 32.41 17.19
CA ALA A 384 29.93 33.05 18.51
C ALA A 384 30.86 34.28 18.53
N ASP A 385 31.96 34.25 17.77
CA ASP A 385 32.86 35.41 17.61
C ASP A 385 32.16 36.56 16.85
N ILE A 386 31.37 36.20 15.83
CA ILE A 386 30.63 37.16 15.00
C ILE A 386 29.54 37.83 15.82
N GLU A 387 28.79 37.05 16.61
CA GLU A 387 27.79 37.57 17.53
C GLU A 387 28.44 38.48 18.59
N GLY A 388 29.53 38.06 19.22
CA GLY A 388 30.27 38.89 20.18
C GLY A 388 30.81 40.20 19.59
N ALA A 389 31.33 40.17 18.35
CA ALA A 389 31.81 41.36 17.66
C ALA A 389 30.69 42.33 17.25
N VAL A 390 29.49 41.82 16.95
CA VAL A 390 28.32 42.65 16.62
C VAL A 390 27.71 43.26 17.88
N VAL A 391 27.60 42.50 18.97
CA VAL A 391 27.11 43.01 20.26
C VAL A 391 28.03 44.14 20.77
N ALA A 392 29.36 43.96 20.69
CA ALA A 392 30.33 44.99 21.08
C ALA A 392 30.34 46.26 20.21
N ARG A 393 29.65 46.27 19.06
CA ARG A 393 29.44 47.47 18.20
C ARG A 393 28.12 48.17 18.50
N ILE A 394 27.20 47.50 19.19
CA ILE A 394 25.85 47.95 19.50
C ILE A 394 25.74 48.43 20.95
N ASP A 395 26.59 47.90 21.84
CA ASP A 395 26.97 48.51 23.12
C ASP A 395 27.92 49.70 22.92
#